data_AF-A0A959EFM0-F1
#
_entry.id   AF-A0A959EFM0-F1
#
_cell.length_a   1.000
_cell.length_b   1.000
_cell.length_c   1.000
_cell.angle_alpha   90.00
_cell.angle_beta   90.00
_cell.angle_gamma   90.00
#
_symmetry.space_group_name_H-M   'P 1'
#
loop_
_entity.id
_entity.type
_entity.pdbx_description
1 polymer ?
#
loop_
_entity_poly.entity_id
_entity_poly.type
_entity_poly.pdbx_seq_one_letter_code
_entity_poly.pdbx_strand_id
1 'polypeptide(L)'
;MQTANNHLDKCIKEIEAKLGWGNGAQWTHQDFLNLSEQIEEETGEPLSYITLKRIWGKVAYNSLPNSNTLNTLAHFLGYDSWRGFLHCHRQEVKPGQTVKPSRKNRKWAWNLVGIAVLGFIALVIILSAKGRPNLNPEDFQFSCKKVVSQGIPNSVVFNIDAKKSPYDSVVVQQSWDTRLRTTIPKDQSQHTSIYYFPGYFDAKLVVGEEVVQEQSLHITTDGWYCAVQQEAVPAYFPVEEIRQQGRLELGPDQLRSRNISLQPRPPLTRMGNCRDFDGLMADNFVFEAKVRNTYKEGSAVCQNTRIYLLCQGTAIWITLTAKG
;
A
#
# COMPACT_ATOMS: atom_id res chain seq x y z
N MET A 1 9.36 -32.71 7.28
CA MET A 1 8.20 -31.79 7.29
C MET A 1 7.79 -31.30 8.68
N GLN A 2 7.97 -32.07 9.78
CA GLN A 2 7.63 -31.61 11.14
C GLN A 2 8.50 -30.47 11.71
N THR A 3 9.75 -30.32 11.28
CA THR A 3 10.69 -29.35 11.86
C THR A 3 10.41 -27.91 11.41
N ALA A 4 9.95 -27.69 10.17
CA ALA A 4 9.70 -26.35 9.64
C ALA A 4 8.51 -25.65 10.32
N ASN A 5 7.44 -26.40 10.62
CA ASN A 5 6.27 -25.85 11.31
C ASN A 5 6.60 -25.47 12.77
N ASN A 6 7.41 -26.25 13.47
CA ASN A 6 7.78 -25.98 14.87
C ASN A 6 8.56 -24.65 15.04
N HIS A 7 9.42 -24.30 14.08
CA HIS A 7 10.15 -23.02 14.12
C HIS A 7 9.25 -21.82 13.81
N LEU A 8 8.28 -21.97 12.91
CA LEU A 8 7.30 -20.91 12.64
C LEU A 8 6.42 -20.66 13.86
N ASP A 9 5.96 -21.70 14.55
CA ASP A 9 5.17 -21.58 15.78
C ASP A 9 5.96 -20.87 16.90
N LYS A 10 7.28 -21.12 16.99
CA LYS A 10 8.17 -20.41 17.93
C LYS A 10 8.32 -18.93 17.58
N CYS A 11 8.53 -18.62 16.30
CA CYS A 11 8.60 -17.24 15.82
C CYS A 11 7.32 -16.47 16.16
N ILE A 12 6.15 -17.08 15.92
CA ILE A 12 4.85 -16.50 16.28
C ILE A 12 4.78 -16.17 17.78
N LYS A 13 5.18 -17.11 18.65
CA LYS A 13 5.16 -16.91 20.10
C LYS A 13 6.11 -15.82 20.58
N GLU A 14 7.28 -15.70 19.98
CA GLU A 14 8.24 -14.63 20.30
C GLU A 14 7.69 -13.25 19.87
N ILE A 15 6.99 -13.18 18.74
CA ILE A 15 6.32 -11.96 18.28
C ILE A 15 5.19 -11.58 19.25
N GLU A 16 4.36 -12.54 19.65
CA GLU A 16 3.30 -12.31 20.65
C GLU A 16 3.88 -11.82 21.98
N ALA A 17 5.01 -12.38 22.42
CA ALA A 17 5.70 -11.96 23.63
C ALA A 17 6.31 -10.55 23.50
N LYS A 18 6.85 -10.20 22.33
CA LYS A 18 7.38 -8.85 22.05
C LYS A 18 6.29 -7.78 22.10
N LEU A 19 5.11 -8.08 21.55
CA LEU A 19 4.00 -7.12 21.46
C LEU A 19 3.22 -6.99 22.77
N GLY A 20 3.13 -8.06 23.55
CA GLY A 20 2.37 -8.07 24.81
C GLY A 20 0.85 -7.98 24.62
N TRP A 21 0.33 -8.15 23.40
CA TRP A 21 -1.10 -8.06 23.06
C TRP A 21 -1.89 -9.35 23.38
N GLY A 22 -1.29 -10.28 24.13
CA GLY A 22 -1.88 -11.58 24.41
C GLY A 22 -1.78 -12.55 23.23
N ASN A 23 -2.57 -13.63 23.28
CA ASN A 23 -2.51 -14.73 22.32
C ASN A 23 -3.05 -14.31 20.95
N GLY A 24 -2.30 -14.53 19.87
CA GLY A 24 -2.67 -14.14 18.51
C GLY A 24 -3.89 -14.87 17.95
N ALA A 25 -4.33 -15.96 18.59
CA ALA A 25 -5.62 -16.58 18.32
C ALA A 25 -6.81 -15.70 18.76
N GLN A 26 -6.61 -14.66 19.56
CA GLN A 26 -7.68 -13.71 19.95
C GLN A 26 -7.60 -12.37 19.22
N TRP A 27 -6.56 -12.14 18.41
CA TRP A 27 -6.38 -10.89 17.67
C TRP A 27 -7.52 -10.63 16.68
N THR A 28 -8.00 -9.39 16.72
CA THR A 28 -9.01 -8.81 15.85
C THR A 28 -8.41 -8.38 14.51
N HIS A 29 -9.24 -7.93 13.57
CA HIS A 29 -8.74 -7.38 12.32
C HIS A 29 -7.81 -6.18 12.54
N GLN A 30 -8.10 -5.33 13.52
CA GLN A 30 -7.32 -4.14 13.81
C GLN A 30 -5.93 -4.49 14.32
N ASP A 31 -5.81 -5.52 15.17
CA ASP A 31 -4.52 -5.96 15.70
C ASP A 31 -3.57 -6.42 14.58
N PHE A 32 -4.09 -7.08 13.54
CA PHE A 32 -3.29 -7.45 12.36
C PHE A 32 -2.92 -6.24 11.47
N LEU A 33 -3.72 -5.18 11.46
CA LEU A 33 -3.37 -3.93 10.77
C LEU A 33 -2.24 -3.23 11.52
N ASN A 34 -2.38 -3.10 12.85
CA ASN A 34 -1.36 -2.50 13.71
C ASN A 34 -0.05 -3.30 13.64
N LEU A 35 -0.10 -4.64 13.64
CA LEU A 35 1.09 -5.47 13.46
C LEU A 35 1.77 -5.25 12.10
N SER A 36 0.98 -5.11 11.03
CA SER A 36 1.50 -4.83 9.68
C SER A 36 2.26 -3.51 9.65
N GLU A 37 1.69 -2.46 10.26
CA GLU A 37 2.28 -1.13 10.35
C GLU A 37 3.54 -1.15 11.22
N GLN A 38 3.50 -1.78 12.39
CA GLN A 38 4.64 -1.85 13.29
C GLN A 38 5.82 -2.65 12.72
N ILE A 39 5.55 -3.72 11.96
CA ILE A 39 6.60 -4.44 11.23
C ILE A 39 7.26 -3.52 10.22
N GLU A 40 6.47 -2.79 9.42
CA GLU A 40 6.99 -1.87 8.41
C GLU A 40 7.79 -0.71 9.03
N GLU A 41 7.34 -0.16 10.15
CA GLU A 41 8.05 0.89 10.89
C GLU A 41 9.39 0.42 11.46
N GLU A 42 9.46 -0.80 11.99
CA GLU A 42 10.66 -1.32 12.66
C GLU A 42 11.66 -1.97 11.69
N THR A 43 11.20 -2.62 10.63
CA THR A 43 12.07 -3.32 9.67
C THR A 43 12.28 -2.57 8.37
N GLY A 44 11.42 -1.59 8.03
CA GLY A 44 11.39 -0.94 6.73
C GLY A 44 10.85 -1.84 5.60
N GLU A 45 10.40 -3.05 5.91
CA GLU A 45 9.87 -4.01 4.94
C GLU A 45 8.35 -4.17 5.11
N PRO A 46 7.53 -3.81 4.10
CA PRO A 46 6.08 -3.91 4.22
C PRO A 46 5.62 -5.36 4.21
N LEU A 47 4.82 -5.75 5.21
CA LEU A 47 4.22 -7.09 5.30
C LEU A 47 2.71 -7.03 5.51
N SER A 48 1.93 -7.27 4.46
CA SER A 48 0.46 -7.15 4.48
C SER A 48 -0.22 -7.94 5.61
N TYR A 49 -1.17 -7.28 6.29
CA TYR A 49 -2.04 -7.88 7.31
C TYR A 49 -2.75 -9.18 6.87
N ILE A 50 -3.03 -9.37 5.58
CA ILE A 50 -3.66 -10.61 5.07
C ILE A 50 -2.64 -11.76 5.13
N THR A 51 -1.38 -11.48 4.82
CA THR A 51 -0.27 -12.43 4.93
C THR A 51 -0.04 -12.80 6.40
N LEU A 52 -0.07 -11.83 7.31
CA LEU A 52 -0.01 -12.07 8.76
C LEU A 52 -1.18 -12.95 9.24
N LYS A 53 -2.41 -12.65 8.83
CA LYS A 53 -3.59 -13.48 9.15
C LYS A 53 -3.44 -14.93 8.67
N ARG A 54 -2.77 -15.17 7.55
CA ARG A 54 -2.47 -16.53 7.06
C ARG A 54 -1.44 -17.25 7.94
N ILE A 55 -0.40 -16.53 8.37
CA ILE A 55 0.64 -17.07 9.27
C ILE A 55 0.05 -17.44 10.64
N TRP A 56 -0.86 -16.63 11.17
CA TRP A 56 -1.59 -16.89 12.41
C TRP A 56 -2.80 -17.84 12.25
N GLY A 57 -2.96 -18.47 11.08
CA GLY A 57 -4.02 -19.47 10.86
C GLY A 57 -5.46 -18.91 10.82
N LYS A 58 -5.64 -17.59 10.68
CA LYS A 58 -6.96 -16.94 10.57
C LYS A 58 -7.60 -17.06 9.19
N VAL A 59 -6.81 -17.39 8.18
CA VAL A 59 -7.24 -17.57 6.79
C VAL A 59 -6.56 -18.83 6.24
N ALA A 60 -7.31 -19.65 5.50
CA ALA A 60 -6.78 -20.86 4.88
C ALA A 60 -5.58 -20.56 3.97
N TYR A 61 -4.49 -21.30 4.17
CA TYR A 61 -3.25 -21.13 3.42
C TYR A 61 -2.62 -22.51 3.16
N ASN A 62 -2.52 -22.88 1.88
CA ASN A 62 -2.15 -24.24 1.45
C ASN A 62 -0.64 -24.37 1.13
N SER A 63 0.19 -23.42 1.54
CA SER A 63 1.63 -23.40 1.28
C SER A 63 2.41 -22.82 2.45
N LEU A 64 3.71 -23.10 2.53
CA LEU A 64 4.58 -22.44 3.51
C LEU A 64 4.75 -20.95 3.13
N PRO A 65 4.90 -20.04 4.10
CA PRO A 65 5.22 -18.64 3.82
C PRO A 65 6.48 -18.54 2.96
N ASN A 66 6.51 -17.56 2.04
CA ASN A 66 7.69 -17.37 1.19
C ASN A 66 8.91 -16.94 2.04
N SER A 67 10.11 -17.13 1.50
CA SER A 67 11.36 -16.82 2.22
C SER A 67 11.50 -15.36 2.61
N ASN A 68 10.88 -14.45 1.85
CA ASN A 68 10.88 -13.02 2.15
C ASN A 68 10.08 -12.72 3.42
N THR A 69 8.85 -13.22 3.49
CA THR A 69 7.97 -13.14 4.66
C THR A 69 8.63 -13.71 5.91
N LEU A 70 9.32 -14.85 5.80
CA LEU A 70 10.04 -15.43 6.92
C LEU A 70 11.24 -14.57 7.36
N ASN A 71 11.95 -13.94 6.43
CA ASN A 71 13.02 -13.00 6.76
C ASN A 71 12.49 -11.75 7.44
N THR A 72 11.41 -11.15 6.94
CA THR A 72 10.78 -9.97 7.53
C THR A 72 10.33 -10.23 8.98
N LEU A 73 9.75 -11.41 9.28
CA LEU A 73 9.41 -11.79 10.65
C LEU A 73 10.64 -11.98 11.55
N ALA A 74 11.73 -12.53 11.00
CA ALA A 74 12.99 -12.68 11.74
C ALA A 74 13.65 -11.32 12.01
N HIS A 75 13.63 -10.40 11.04
CA HIS A 75 14.10 -9.02 11.19
C HIS A 75 13.29 -8.28 12.26
N PHE A 76 11.97 -8.46 12.28
CA PHE A 76 11.12 -7.90 13.31
C PHE A 76 11.49 -8.40 14.71
N LEU A 77 11.99 -9.63 14.84
CA LEU A 77 12.52 -10.17 16.10
C LEU A 77 13.99 -9.79 16.38
N GLY A 78 14.64 -9.01 15.52
CA GLY A 78 16.02 -8.56 15.66
C GLY A 78 17.08 -9.56 15.18
N TYR A 79 16.71 -10.58 14.41
CA TYR A 79 17.65 -11.50 13.75
C TYR A 79 17.98 -11.02 12.34
N ASP A 80 19.18 -11.27 11.83
CA ASP A 80 19.59 -10.82 10.47
C ASP A 80 18.85 -11.52 9.31
N SER A 81 18.29 -12.70 9.55
CA SER A 81 17.52 -13.48 8.56
C SER A 81 16.79 -14.64 9.22
N TRP A 82 15.83 -15.24 8.51
CA TRP A 82 15.15 -16.47 8.95
C TRP A 82 16.14 -17.60 9.24
N ARG A 83 17.23 -17.70 8.46
CA ARG A 83 18.29 -18.68 8.71
C ARG A 83 19.03 -18.41 10.02
N GLY A 84 19.26 -17.13 10.36
CA GLY A 84 19.81 -16.71 11.65
C GLY A 84 18.90 -17.13 12.81
N PHE A 85 17.60 -16.88 12.68
CA PHE A 85 16.59 -17.32 13.64
C PHE A 85 16.60 -18.85 13.84
N LEU A 86 16.65 -19.64 12.74
CA LEU A 86 16.72 -21.10 12.81
C LEU A 86 18.01 -21.60 13.47
N HIS A 87 19.14 -20.92 13.28
CA HIS A 87 20.42 -21.32 13.87
C HIS A 87 20.43 -21.12 15.39
N CYS A 88 19.87 -20.01 15.88
CA CYS A 88 19.72 -19.74 17.31
C CYS A 88 18.74 -20.71 17.99
N HIS A 89 17.74 -21.19 17.25
CA HIS A 89 16.68 -22.06 17.77
C HIS A 89 16.82 -23.54 17.41
N ARG A 90 17.95 -23.95 16.82
CA ARG A 90 18.27 -25.36 16.61
C ARG A 90 18.57 -25.98 17.97
N GLN A 91 17.58 -26.67 18.53
CA GLN A 91 17.72 -27.33 19.81
C GLN A 91 18.93 -28.27 19.84
N GLU A 92 19.77 -28.03 20.84
CA GLU A 92 20.73 -28.98 21.38
C GLU A 92 20.07 -30.34 21.60
N VAL A 93 20.63 -31.36 20.96
CA VAL A 93 20.53 -32.74 21.44
C VAL A 93 21.79 -33.01 22.25
N LYS A 94 21.67 -33.18 23.57
CA LYS A 94 22.72 -33.69 24.47
C LYS A 94 22.60 -35.23 24.57
N PRO A 95 23.60 -35.98 25.09
CA PRO A 95 25.05 -35.76 25.19
C PRO A 95 25.86 -36.93 24.59
N GLY A 96 27.13 -36.71 24.25
CA GLY A 96 27.99 -37.82 23.86
C GLY A 96 29.40 -37.39 23.51
N GLN A 97 30.20 -37.07 24.53
CA GLN A 97 31.59 -37.50 24.72
C GLN A 97 32.34 -36.50 25.61
N THR A 98 32.86 -37.06 26.69
CA THR A 98 33.71 -36.43 27.69
C THR A 98 34.95 -35.82 27.06
N VAL A 99 35.06 -34.50 27.11
CA VAL A 99 36.37 -33.84 27.10
C VAL A 99 36.36 -32.78 28.20
N LYS A 100 37.16 -33.03 29.25
CA LYS A 100 37.39 -32.10 30.35
C LYS A 100 37.92 -30.76 29.79
N PRO A 101 37.32 -29.60 30.09
CA PRO A 101 37.97 -28.35 29.73
C PRO A 101 39.04 -28.03 30.79
N SER A 102 40.29 -27.98 30.36
CA SER A 102 41.31 -27.27 31.13
C SER A 102 40.99 -25.77 31.05
N ARG A 103 40.77 -25.15 32.21
CA ARG A 103 40.61 -23.70 32.32
C ARG A 103 41.94 -23.05 31.98
N LYS A 104 42.08 -22.50 30.77
CA LYS A 104 43.03 -21.42 30.50
C LYS A 104 42.28 -20.14 30.15
N ASN A 105 42.65 -19.10 30.88
CA ASN A 105 42.03 -17.78 30.96
C ASN A 105 41.99 -17.11 29.57
N ARG A 106 40.90 -17.30 28.82
CA ARG A 106 40.73 -16.80 27.45
C ARG A 106 39.99 -15.44 27.41
N LYS A 107 40.31 -14.54 28.34
CA LYS A 107 39.74 -13.18 28.37
C LYS A 107 40.18 -12.33 27.16
N TRP A 108 41.39 -12.56 26.66
CA TRP A 108 41.93 -11.97 25.43
C TRP A 108 41.04 -12.21 24.19
N ALA A 109 40.51 -13.43 24.01
CA ALA A 109 39.85 -13.77 22.74
C ALA A 109 38.44 -13.20 22.65
N TRP A 110 37.78 -13.01 23.79
CA TRP A 110 36.51 -12.28 23.86
C TRP A 110 36.72 -10.78 23.60
N ASN A 111 37.84 -10.20 24.05
CA ASN A 111 38.18 -8.81 23.72
C ASN A 111 38.42 -8.60 22.22
N LEU A 112 39.06 -9.57 21.53
CA LEU A 112 39.26 -9.49 20.07
C LEU A 112 37.96 -9.62 19.27
N VAL A 113 37.03 -10.47 19.72
CA VAL A 113 35.70 -10.60 19.09
C VAL A 113 34.88 -9.32 19.29
N GLY A 114 34.92 -8.74 20.51
CA GLY A 114 34.27 -7.46 20.79
C GLY A 114 34.80 -6.31 19.91
N ILE A 115 36.13 -6.25 19.71
CA ILE A 115 36.76 -5.26 18.83
C ILE A 115 36.37 -5.49 17.36
N ALA A 116 36.28 -6.74 16.90
CA ALA A 116 35.85 -7.05 15.54
C ALA A 116 34.39 -6.68 15.29
N VAL A 117 33.50 -6.94 16.25
CA VAL A 117 32.08 -6.57 16.18
C VAL A 117 31.91 -5.05 16.20
N LEU A 118 32.62 -4.35 17.09
CA LEU A 118 32.60 -2.88 17.12
C LEU A 118 33.18 -2.27 15.84
N GLY A 119 34.24 -2.87 15.29
CA GLY A 119 34.82 -2.47 14.01
C GLY A 119 33.86 -2.72 12.84
N PHE A 120 33.11 -3.81 12.86
CA PHE A 120 32.08 -4.10 11.86
C PHE A 120 30.88 -3.16 11.98
N ILE A 121 30.40 -2.88 13.20
CA ILE A 121 29.33 -1.90 13.45
C ILE A 121 29.80 -0.51 13.02
N ALA A 122 31.02 -0.09 13.37
CA ALA A 122 31.59 1.16 12.92
C ALA A 122 31.72 1.21 11.39
N LEU A 123 32.12 0.11 10.76
CA LEU A 123 32.20 0.01 9.30
C LEU A 123 30.81 0.13 8.66
N VAL A 124 29.78 -0.54 9.21
CA VAL A 124 28.39 -0.43 8.75
C VAL A 124 27.90 1.01 8.93
N ILE A 125 28.14 1.64 10.08
CA ILE A 125 27.78 3.04 10.31
C ILE A 125 28.50 3.96 9.32
N ILE A 126 29.80 3.76 9.07
CA ILE A 126 30.57 4.57 8.11
C ILE A 126 30.07 4.37 6.67
N LEU A 127 29.73 3.14 6.28
CA LEU A 127 29.20 2.82 4.95
C LEU A 127 27.78 3.35 4.77
N SER A 128 26.94 3.32 5.81
CA SER A 128 25.60 3.89 5.85
C SER A 128 25.60 5.41 6.03
N ALA A 129 26.68 6.00 6.54
CA ALA A 129 26.87 7.44 6.70
C ALA A 129 27.29 8.17 5.42
N LYS A 130 27.25 7.51 4.25
CA LYS A 130 27.20 8.24 2.98
C LYS A 130 25.92 9.08 3.00
N GLY A 131 26.07 10.35 3.34
CA GLY A 131 24.97 11.31 3.42
C GLY A 131 24.14 11.28 2.15
N ARG A 132 22.82 11.39 2.30
CA ARG A 132 21.92 11.54 1.15
C ARG A 132 22.38 12.78 0.36
N PRO A 133 22.46 12.69 -0.98
CA PRO A 133 22.80 13.85 -1.78
C PRO A 133 21.77 14.94 -1.49
N ASN A 134 22.25 16.15 -1.17
CA ASN A 134 21.37 17.29 -0.96
C ASN A 134 20.76 17.69 -2.32
N LEU A 135 19.46 17.49 -2.47
CA LEU A 135 18.75 17.81 -3.69
C LEU A 135 18.23 19.26 -3.62
N ASN A 136 18.54 20.06 -4.63
CA ASN A 136 17.90 21.36 -4.80
C ASN A 136 16.66 21.20 -5.71
N PRO A 137 15.43 21.45 -5.24
CA PRO A 137 14.22 21.41 -6.07
C PRO A 137 14.32 22.20 -7.38
N GLU A 138 15.03 23.33 -7.39
CA GLU A 138 15.20 24.20 -8.56
C GLU A 138 16.00 23.55 -9.70
N ASP A 139 16.73 22.47 -9.41
CA ASP A 139 17.46 21.69 -10.42
C ASP A 139 16.55 20.79 -11.27
N PHE A 140 15.26 20.71 -10.93
CA PHE A 140 14.28 19.84 -11.56
C PHE A 140 13.11 20.64 -12.11
N GLN A 141 12.59 20.22 -13.26
CA GLN A 141 11.34 20.75 -13.81
C GLN A 141 10.31 19.65 -13.91
N PHE A 142 9.09 19.95 -13.46
CA PHE A 142 7.97 19.03 -13.52
C PHE A 142 6.70 19.82 -13.79
N SER A 143 6.05 19.53 -14.92
CA SER A 143 4.78 20.14 -15.28
C SER A 143 3.87 19.11 -15.91
N CYS A 144 2.56 19.32 -15.82
CA CYS A 144 1.57 18.42 -16.40
C CYS A 144 0.63 19.16 -17.35
N LYS A 145 0.17 18.46 -18.39
CA LYS A 145 -0.85 18.95 -19.33
C LYS A 145 -1.87 17.87 -19.61
N LYS A 146 -3.14 18.19 -19.39
CA LYS A 146 -4.27 17.34 -19.81
C LYS A 146 -4.34 17.30 -21.34
N VAL A 147 -4.54 16.13 -21.92
CA VAL A 147 -4.75 15.98 -23.37
C VAL A 147 -6.14 16.49 -23.77
N VAL A 148 -7.14 16.29 -22.91
CA VAL A 148 -8.49 16.84 -23.06
C VAL A 148 -8.87 17.67 -21.83
N SER A 149 -9.61 18.76 -22.03
CA SER A 149 -9.95 19.71 -20.95
C SER A 149 -10.83 19.08 -19.86
N GLN A 150 -11.76 18.22 -20.28
CA GLN A 150 -12.73 17.51 -19.44
C GLN A 150 -12.97 16.10 -19.98
N GLY A 151 -13.54 15.24 -19.14
CA GLY A 151 -13.89 13.86 -19.49
C GLY A 151 -12.91 12.84 -18.90
N ILE A 152 -13.41 11.61 -18.77
CA ILE A 152 -12.66 10.45 -18.28
C ILE A 152 -12.83 9.26 -19.25
N PRO A 153 -11.81 8.39 -19.41
CA PRO A 153 -10.47 8.55 -18.86
C PRO A 153 -9.74 9.75 -19.48
N ASN A 154 -8.85 10.39 -18.72
CA ASN A 154 -8.07 11.53 -19.19
C ASN A 154 -6.58 11.17 -19.24
N SER A 155 -5.96 11.32 -20.40
CA SER A 155 -4.51 11.17 -20.56
C SER A 155 -3.82 12.46 -20.18
N VAL A 156 -2.78 12.37 -19.36
CA VAL A 156 -2.02 13.52 -18.86
C VAL A 156 -0.57 13.31 -19.20
N VAL A 157 0.01 14.29 -19.89
CA VAL A 157 1.42 14.31 -20.27
C VAL A 157 2.19 15.12 -19.24
N PHE A 158 3.18 14.48 -18.63
CA PHE A 158 4.15 15.10 -17.74
C PHE A 158 5.39 15.47 -18.53
N ASN A 159 5.79 16.74 -18.49
CA ASN A 159 7.09 17.18 -18.98
C ASN A 159 8.06 17.26 -17.81
N ILE A 160 9.24 16.68 -17.99
CA ILE A 160 10.17 16.36 -16.92
C ILE A 160 11.58 16.77 -17.36
N ASP A 161 12.28 17.54 -16.52
CA ASP A 161 13.73 17.67 -16.57
C ASP A 161 14.32 17.18 -15.26
N ALA A 162 14.98 16.02 -15.31
CA ALA A 162 15.60 15.39 -14.16
C ALA A 162 17.07 15.00 -14.40
N LYS A 163 17.72 15.61 -15.41
CA LYS A 163 19.09 15.25 -15.81
C LYS A 163 20.13 15.45 -14.71
N LYS A 164 19.89 16.40 -13.80
CA LYS A 164 20.72 16.68 -12.64
C LYS A 164 20.54 15.68 -11.48
N SER A 165 19.65 14.70 -11.62
CA SER A 165 19.49 13.63 -10.65
C SER A 165 20.82 12.88 -10.40
N PRO A 166 21.21 12.68 -9.14
CA PRO A 166 22.38 11.86 -8.79
C PRO A 166 22.13 10.36 -9.03
N TYR A 167 20.87 9.95 -9.26
CA TYR A 167 20.45 8.58 -9.58
C TYR A 167 20.13 8.44 -11.06
N ASP A 168 20.24 7.24 -11.61
CA ASP A 168 19.95 6.97 -13.03
C ASP A 168 18.46 7.00 -13.39
N SER A 169 17.59 6.96 -12.38
CA SER A 169 16.14 6.99 -12.56
C SER A 169 15.48 7.92 -11.55
N VAL A 170 14.30 8.40 -11.92
CA VAL A 170 13.39 9.17 -11.07
C VAL A 170 12.01 8.51 -11.09
N VAL A 171 11.13 8.94 -10.21
CA VAL A 171 9.79 8.38 -10.06
C VAL A 171 8.75 9.46 -10.32
N VAL A 172 7.79 9.16 -11.19
CA VAL A 172 6.56 9.94 -11.34
C VAL A 172 5.47 9.27 -10.52
N GLN A 173 4.97 9.97 -9.51
CA GLN A 173 3.84 9.55 -8.71
C GLN A 173 2.59 10.30 -9.18
N GLN A 174 1.58 9.58 -9.64
CA GLN A 174 0.42 10.19 -10.31
C GLN A 174 -0.55 10.90 -9.37
N SER A 175 -0.48 10.62 -8.07
CA SER A 175 -1.42 11.11 -7.07
C SER A 175 -0.79 11.14 -5.68
N TRP A 176 -1.57 11.44 -4.66
CA TRP A 176 -1.18 11.25 -3.25
C TRP A 176 -0.85 9.79 -2.90
N ASP A 177 -1.38 8.80 -3.65
CA ASP A 177 -1.15 7.38 -3.41
C ASP A 177 0.29 6.98 -3.79
N THR A 178 1.11 6.66 -2.78
CA THR A 178 2.51 6.26 -2.93
C THR A 178 2.68 4.92 -3.65
N ARG A 179 1.61 4.14 -3.83
CA ARG A 179 1.63 2.89 -4.59
C ARG A 179 1.55 3.12 -6.10
N LEU A 180 1.04 4.29 -6.52
CA LEU A 180 0.89 4.66 -7.93
C LEU A 180 2.13 5.42 -8.43
N ARG A 181 3.25 4.69 -8.46
CA ARG A 181 4.57 5.18 -8.87
C ARG A 181 5.05 4.50 -10.14
N THR A 182 5.56 5.30 -11.07
CA THR A 182 6.25 4.82 -12.26
C THR A 182 7.69 5.29 -12.24
N THR A 183 8.64 4.35 -12.24
CA THR A 183 10.06 4.65 -12.40
C THR A 183 10.37 4.92 -13.86
N ILE A 184 11.06 6.03 -14.14
CA ILE A 184 11.52 6.42 -15.47
C ILE A 184 13.02 6.76 -15.43
N PRO A 185 13.75 6.57 -16.54
CA PRO A 185 15.12 7.07 -16.67
C PRO A 185 15.22 8.59 -16.44
N LYS A 186 16.32 9.07 -15.85
CA LYS A 186 16.51 10.51 -15.57
C LYS A 186 16.57 11.40 -16.82
N ASP A 187 16.88 10.80 -17.97
CA ASP A 187 17.00 11.45 -19.27
C ASP A 187 15.68 11.43 -20.07
N GLN A 188 14.65 10.72 -19.58
CA GLN A 188 13.33 10.72 -20.17
C GLN A 188 12.63 12.07 -19.90
N SER A 189 12.33 12.80 -20.97
CA SER A 189 11.74 14.13 -20.89
C SER A 189 10.21 14.16 -20.75
N GLN A 190 9.54 13.05 -21.06
CA GLN A 190 8.08 12.96 -21.01
C GLN A 190 7.59 11.62 -20.47
N HIS A 191 6.55 11.67 -19.64
CA HIS A 191 5.81 10.49 -19.19
C HIS A 191 4.32 10.74 -19.34
N THR A 192 3.55 9.71 -19.73
CA THR A 192 2.10 9.83 -19.86
C THR A 192 1.42 8.89 -18.88
N SER A 193 0.41 9.39 -18.19
CA SER A 193 -0.45 8.59 -17.32
C SER A 193 -1.92 8.76 -17.66
N ILE A 194 -2.72 7.74 -17.38
CA ILE A 194 -4.16 7.74 -17.63
C ILE A 194 -4.91 7.82 -16.30
N TYR A 195 -5.72 8.86 -16.16
CA TYR A 195 -6.60 9.07 -15.01
C TYR A 195 -7.98 8.53 -15.32
N TYR A 196 -8.29 7.35 -14.76
CA TYR A 196 -9.55 6.66 -15.03
C TYR A 196 -10.75 7.21 -14.24
N PHE A 197 -10.49 7.90 -13.13
CA PHE A 197 -11.53 8.50 -12.28
C PHE A 197 -11.26 9.99 -12.12
N PRO A 198 -12.31 10.81 -11.95
CA PRO A 198 -12.13 12.22 -11.72
C PRO A 198 -11.67 12.48 -10.28
N GLY A 199 -11.09 13.65 -10.05
CA GLY A 199 -10.47 13.97 -8.77
C GLY A 199 -9.52 15.15 -8.82
N TYR A 200 -9.19 15.66 -7.63
CA TYR A 200 -7.97 16.44 -7.41
C TYR A 200 -6.83 15.47 -7.08
N PHE A 201 -5.72 15.63 -7.80
CA PHE A 201 -4.53 14.81 -7.66
C PHE A 201 -3.32 15.71 -7.49
N ASP A 202 -2.42 15.34 -6.59
CA ASP A 202 -1.11 15.96 -6.49
C ASP A 202 -0.08 15.02 -7.09
N ALA A 203 0.29 15.30 -8.34
CA ALA A 203 1.32 14.55 -9.04
C ALA A 203 2.70 15.00 -8.56
N LYS A 204 3.62 14.06 -8.39
CA LYS A 204 4.94 14.32 -7.78
C LYS A 204 6.06 13.76 -8.63
N LEU A 205 7.15 14.53 -8.72
CA LEU A 205 8.44 14.03 -9.16
C LEU A 205 9.26 13.67 -7.92
N VAL A 206 9.69 12.43 -7.83
CA VAL A 206 10.44 11.88 -6.69
C VAL A 206 11.82 11.45 -7.17
N VAL A 207 12.87 11.90 -6.49
CA VAL A 207 14.27 11.62 -6.80
C VAL A 207 14.88 10.92 -5.58
N GLY A 208 15.24 9.64 -5.75
CA GLY A 208 15.54 8.79 -4.60
C GLY A 208 14.29 8.61 -3.72
N GLU A 209 14.30 9.21 -2.53
CA GLU A 209 13.17 9.18 -1.58
C GLU A 209 12.47 10.54 -1.41
N GLU A 210 13.02 11.61 -2.01
CA GLU A 210 12.55 12.97 -1.79
C GLU A 210 11.62 13.45 -2.91
N VAL A 211 10.51 14.07 -2.53
CA VAL A 211 9.65 14.79 -3.48
C VAL A 211 10.32 16.12 -3.81
N VAL A 212 10.79 16.26 -5.05
CA VAL A 212 11.50 17.48 -5.48
C VAL A 212 10.56 18.49 -6.14
N GLN A 213 9.45 18.02 -6.73
CA GLN A 213 8.45 18.87 -7.37
C GLN A 213 7.05 18.26 -7.21
N GLU A 214 6.03 19.11 -7.08
CA GLU A 214 4.63 18.74 -6.95
C GLU A 214 3.76 19.60 -7.88
N GLN A 215 2.73 19.00 -8.49
CA GLN A 215 1.81 19.67 -9.40
C GLN A 215 0.37 19.20 -9.12
N SER A 216 -0.48 20.14 -8.71
CA SER A 216 -1.91 19.87 -8.53
C SER A 216 -2.64 19.79 -9.86
N LEU A 217 -3.52 18.80 -9.97
CA LEU A 217 -4.23 18.45 -11.19
C LEU A 217 -5.70 18.14 -10.88
N HIS A 218 -6.61 18.85 -11.53
CA HIS A 218 -8.04 18.57 -11.46
C HIS A 218 -8.51 17.85 -12.72
N ILE A 219 -8.86 16.57 -12.57
CA ILE A 219 -9.52 15.75 -13.61
C ILE A 219 -11.03 15.85 -13.42
N THR A 220 -11.67 16.52 -14.37
CA THR A 220 -13.11 16.78 -14.38
C THR A 220 -13.84 15.84 -15.34
N THR A 221 -15.14 15.69 -15.16
CA THR A 221 -16.03 14.97 -16.07
C THR A 221 -16.85 15.94 -16.91
N ASP A 222 -17.26 15.47 -18.08
CA ASP A 222 -18.28 16.16 -18.89
C ASP A 222 -19.66 15.74 -18.38
N GLY A 223 -20.14 16.41 -17.34
CA GLY A 223 -21.40 16.09 -16.69
C GLY A 223 -21.34 14.84 -15.81
N TRP A 224 -22.45 14.09 -15.78
CA TRP A 224 -22.53 12.85 -14.99
C TRP A 224 -21.75 11.72 -15.64
N TYR A 225 -21.19 10.81 -14.84
CA TYR A 225 -20.56 9.59 -15.32
C TYR A 225 -21.01 8.38 -14.50
N CYS A 226 -20.84 7.18 -15.07
CA CYS A 226 -20.94 5.93 -14.35
C CYS A 226 -19.77 5.02 -14.74
N ALA A 227 -19.01 4.57 -13.74
CA ALA A 227 -17.87 3.70 -13.92
C ALA A 227 -17.87 2.58 -12.90
N VAL A 228 -17.72 1.34 -13.37
CA VAL A 228 -17.64 0.15 -12.54
C VAL A 228 -16.19 -0.29 -12.46
N GLN A 229 -15.65 -0.36 -11.25
CA GLN A 229 -14.27 -0.75 -11.04
C GLN A 229 -14.04 -2.20 -11.48
N GLN A 230 -12.99 -2.42 -12.27
CA GLN A 230 -12.48 -3.70 -12.75
C GLN A 230 -10.96 -3.74 -12.59
N GLU A 231 -10.34 -4.90 -12.77
CA GLU A 231 -8.88 -4.99 -12.84
C GLU A 231 -8.35 -4.27 -14.09
N ALA A 232 -7.21 -3.60 -13.94
CA ALA A 232 -6.57 -2.71 -14.91
C ALA A 232 -7.36 -1.45 -15.31
N VAL A 233 -8.58 -1.58 -15.86
CA VAL A 233 -9.35 -0.45 -16.44
C VAL A 233 -10.83 -0.56 -16.06
N PRO A 234 -11.49 0.51 -15.58
CA PRO A 234 -12.91 0.43 -15.24
C PRO A 234 -13.81 0.31 -16.48
N ALA A 235 -14.98 -0.28 -16.29
CA ALA A 235 -16.03 -0.32 -17.30
C ALA A 235 -16.90 0.94 -17.20
N TYR A 236 -16.85 1.81 -18.21
CA TYR A 236 -17.67 3.01 -18.29
C TYR A 236 -19.03 2.73 -18.92
N PHE A 237 -20.10 3.19 -18.27
CA PHE A 237 -21.46 3.12 -18.78
C PHE A 237 -21.88 4.52 -19.26
N PRO A 238 -22.21 4.70 -20.55
CA PRO A 238 -22.78 5.94 -21.05
C PRO A 238 -24.02 6.32 -20.24
N VAL A 239 -24.14 7.61 -19.92
CA VAL A 239 -25.25 8.10 -19.10
C VAL A 239 -26.59 7.85 -19.77
N GLU A 240 -26.63 7.88 -21.10
CA GLU A 240 -27.80 7.64 -21.93
C GLU A 240 -28.34 6.21 -21.73
N GLU A 241 -27.48 5.23 -21.45
CA GLU A 241 -27.87 3.83 -21.21
C GLU A 241 -28.45 3.59 -19.81
N ILE A 242 -28.09 4.42 -18.85
CA ILE A 242 -28.44 4.26 -17.42
C ILE A 242 -29.42 5.31 -16.92
N ARG A 243 -29.71 6.34 -17.72
CA ARG A 243 -30.68 7.38 -17.36
C ARG A 243 -32.07 6.90 -17.72
N GLN A 244 -32.89 6.71 -16.70
CA GLN A 244 -34.30 6.30 -16.86
C GLN A 244 -35.19 7.19 -15.99
N GLN A 245 -36.27 7.72 -16.57
CA GLN A 245 -37.28 8.49 -15.82
C GLN A 245 -36.69 9.60 -14.91
N GLY A 246 -35.66 10.31 -15.39
CA GLY A 246 -35.03 11.41 -14.65
C GLY A 246 -34.07 11.00 -13.52
N ARG A 247 -33.73 9.71 -13.38
CA ARG A 247 -32.72 9.21 -12.44
C ARG A 247 -31.63 8.42 -13.15
N LEU A 248 -30.46 8.32 -12.53
CA LEU A 248 -29.40 7.40 -12.94
C LEU A 248 -29.60 6.07 -12.22
N GLU A 249 -29.64 4.97 -12.96
CA GLU A 249 -29.90 3.64 -12.45
C GLU A 249 -29.02 2.62 -13.20
N LEU A 250 -28.23 1.86 -12.44
CA LEU A 250 -27.45 0.74 -12.95
C LEU A 250 -27.89 -0.55 -12.25
N GLY A 251 -28.54 -1.43 -13.00
CA GLY A 251 -29.08 -2.69 -12.51
C GLY A 251 -28.16 -3.89 -12.74
N PRO A 252 -28.44 -5.04 -12.08
CA PRO A 252 -27.70 -6.29 -12.27
C PRO A 252 -27.62 -6.76 -13.72
N ASP A 253 -28.69 -6.58 -14.51
CA ASP A 253 -28.73 -7.08 -15.90
C ASP A 253 -27.82 -6.27 -16.83
N GLN A 254 -27.66 -4.96 -16.59
CA GLN A 254 -26.69 -4.12 -17.32
C GLN A 254 -25.24 -4.49 -16.97
N LEU A 255 -24.99 -4.92 -15.74
CA LEU A 255 -23.66 -5.41 -15.35
C LEU A 255 -23.36 -6.77 -16.00
N ARG A 256 -24.33 -7.68 -15.97
CA ARG A 256 -24.22 -9.02 -16.58
C ARG A 256 -24.06 -8.94 -18.10
N SER A 257 -24.74 -8.01 -18.79
CA SER A 257 -24.61 -7.84 -20.24
C SER A 257 -23.19 -7.42 -20.67
N ARG A 258 -22.39 -6.88 -19.75
CA ARG A 258 -20.96 -6.56 -19.96
C ARG A 258 -20.01 -7.57 -19.32
N ASN A 259 -20.50 -8.76 -18.96
CA ASN A 259 -19.73 -9.83 -18.30
C ASN A 259 -19.13 -9.42 -16.94
N ILE A 260 -19.74 -8.47 -16.24
CA ILE A 260 -19.27 -8.03 -14.93
C ILE A 260 -19.92 -8.92 -13.86
N SER A 261 -19.09 -9.71 -13.16
CA SER A 261 -19.58 -10.57 -12.08
C SER A 261 -19.99 -9.77 -10.85
N LEU A 262 -21.14 -10.12 -10.28
CA LEU A 262 -21.62 -9.58 -9.01
C LEU A 262 -21.20 -10.41 -7.79
N GLN A 263 -20.57 -11.57 -8.03
CA GLN A 263 -20.22 -12.55 -7.00
C GLN A 263 -18.77 -13.03 -7.17
N PRO A 264 -18.09 -13.44 -6.09
CA PRO A 264 -18.56 -13.46 -4.69
C PRO A 264 -18.60 -12.08 -4.03
N ARG A 265 -18.03 -11.06 -4.68
CA ARG A 265 -18.10 -9.66 -4.27
C ARG A 265 -18.62 -8.80 -5.41
N PRO A 266 -19.63 -7.94 -5.19
CA PRO A 266 -20.04 -6.99 -6.20
C PRO A 266 -18.90 -5.98 -6.45
N PRO A 267 -18.75 -5.51 -7.70
CA PRO A 267 -17.77 -4.48 -8.02
C PRO A 267 -18.18 -3.14 -7.39
N LEU A 268 -17.20 -2.28 -7.15
CA LEU A 268 -17.48 -0.90 -6.76
C LEU A 268 -18.01 -0.13 -7.98
N THR A 269 -19.23 0.36 -7.89
CA THR A 269 -19.82 1.26 -8.90
C THR A 269 -19.72 2.70 -8.41
N ARG A 270 -19.19 3.58 -9.27
CA ARG A 270 -19.10 5.03 -9.02
C ARG A 270 -20.01 5.76 -9.99
N MET A 271 -20.88 6.60 -9.45
CA MET A 271 -21.66 7.57 -10.21
C MET A 271 -21.39 8.95 -9.63
N GLY A 272 -21.16 9.94 -10.47
CA GLY A 272 -20.84 11.28 -9.99
C GLY A 272 -20.79 12.31 -11.09
N ASN A 273 -20.52 13.54 -10.69
CA ASN A 273 -20.26 14.67 -11.56
C ASN A 273 -19.15 15.50 -10.89
N CYS A 274 -18.00 15.61 -11.54
CA CYS A 274 -16.83 16.28 -11.01
C CYS A 274 -16.46 17.45 -11.92
N ARG A 275 -16.66 18.67 -11.43
CA ARG A 275 -16.38 19.91 -12.16
C ARG A 275 -16.09 21.01 -11.17
N ASP A 276 -15.61 22.13 -11.67
CA ASP A 276 -15.55 23.35 -10.88
C ASP A 276 -16.99 23.87 -10.70
N PHE A 277 -17.37 24.13 -9.45
CA PHE A 277 -18.67 24.70 -9.07
C PHE A 277 -18.43 26.14 -8.63
N ASP A 278 -18.74 27.09 -9.51
CA ASP A 278 -18.45 28.50 -9.29
C ASP A 278 -19.08 29.03 -7.99
N GLY A 279 -18.24 29.66 -7.16
CA GLY A 279 -18.67 30.30 -5.91
C GLY A 279 -19.02 29.33 -4.78
N LEU A 280 -18.81 28.01 -4.95
CA LEU A 280 -19.07 27.03 -3.91
C LEU A 280 -17.82 26.79 -3.06
N MET A 281 -17.94 26.97 -1.74
CA MET A 281 -16.87 26.70 -0.77
C MET A 281 -17.21 25.48 0.08
N ALA A 282 -16.19 24.72 0.49
CA ALA A 282 -16.35 23.48 1.24
C ALA A 282 -16.89 23.69 2.67
N ASP A 283 -16.85 24.91 3.19
CA ASP A 283 -17.37 25.30 4.51
C ASP A 283 -18.77 25.92 4.46
N ASN A 284 -19.31 26.23 3.27
CA ASN A 284 -20.60 26.88 3.10
C ASN A 284 -21.35 26.36 1.87
N PHE A 285 -22.02 25.22 2.03
CA PHE A 285 -22.90 24.66 1.01
C PHE A 285 -24.02 23.82 1.62
N VAL A 286 -25.07 23.57 0.83
CA VAL A 286 -26.12 22.60 1.15
C VAL A 286 -26.10 21.51 0.09
N PHE A 287 -26.05 20.25 0.52
CA PHE A 287 -26.10 19.09 -0.38
C PHE A 287 -27.38 18.28 -0.13
N GLU A 288 -28.17 18.10 -1.18
CA GLU A 288 -29.40 17.30 -1.17
C GLU A 288 -29.35 16.25 -2.26
N ALA A 289 -29.58 14.98 -1.91
CA ALA A 289 -29.64 13.88 -2.86
C ALA A 289 -30.61 12.79 -2.43
N LYS A 290 -31.24 12.13 -3.41
CA LYS A 290 -32.02 10.90 -3.21
C LYS A 290 -31.23 9.73 -3.77
N VAL A 291 -30.76 8.86 -2.89
CA VAL A 291 -29.93 7.70 -3.24
C VAL A 291 -30.60 6.44 -2.72
N ARG A 292 -30.53 5.36 -3.52
CA ARG A 292 -31.03 4.05 -3.15
C ARG A 292 -30.11 2.97 -3.70
N ASN A 293 -29.64 2.08 -2.84
CA ASN A 293 -29.00 0.83 -3.22
C ASN A 293 -29.99 -0.31 -3.00
N THR A 294 -30.30 -1.08 -4.05
CA THR A 294 -31.26 -2.20 -3.99
C THR A 294 -30.60 -3.57 -4.04
N TYR A 295 -29.29 -3.64 -4.31
CA TYR A 295 -28.57 -4.91 -4.40
C TYR A 295 -28.23 -5.42 -3.00
N LYS A 296 -28.65 -6.63 -2.66
CA LYS A 296 -28.57 -7.19 -1.30
C LYS A 296 -28.14 -8.66 -1.26
N GLU A 297 -27.47 -9.15 -2.29
CA GLU A 297 -27.05 -10.55 -2.42
C GLU A 297 -25.60 -10.76 -1.96
N GLY A 298 -25.30 -11.96 -1.43
CA GLY A 298 -23.94 -12.37 -1.08
C GLY A 298 -23.27 -11.41 -0.09
N SER A 299 -22.07 -10.94 -0.42
CA SER A 299 -21.33 -9.98 0.41
C SER A 299 -21.91 -8.55 0.38
N ALA A 300 -22.98 -8.29 -0.39
CA ALA A 300 -23.61 -6.98 -0.55
C ALA A 300 -24.80 -6.74 0.39
N VAL A 301 -25.11 -7.65 1.32
CA VAL A 301 -26.31 -7.57 2.21
C VAL A 301 -26.43 -6.25 2.98
N CYS A 302 -25.31 -5.63 3.36
CA CYS A 302 -25.30 -4.36 4.07
C CYS A 302 -25.57 -3.15 3.18
N GLN A 303 -25.65 -3.33 1.86
CA GLN A 303 -25.94 -2.30 0.86
C GLN A 303 -25.07 -1.04 1.02
N ASN A 304 -23.80 -1.24 1.38
CA ASN A 304 -22.86 -0.16 1.69
C ASN A 304 -22.79 0.80 0.50
N THR A 305 -23.12 2.06 0.76
CA THR A 305 -23.18 3.13 -0.21
C THR A 305 -22.44 4.33 0.37
N ARG A 306 -21.56 4.94 -0.41
CA ARG A 306 -20.82 6.14 0.03
C ARG A 306 -21.20 7.30 -0.87
N ILE A 307 -21.66 8.39 -0.25
CA ILE A 307 -21.72 9.69 -0.90
C ILE A 307 -20.36 10.36 -0.65
N TYR A 308 -19.71 10.75 -1.73
CA TYR A 308 -18.38 11.35 -1.71
C TYR A 308 -18.48 12.75 -2.31
N LEU A 309 -18.28 13.78 -1.49
CA LEU A 309 -18.19 15.16 -1.92
C LEU A 309 -16.71 15.51 -2.03
N LEU A 310 -16.23 15.68 -3.26
CA LEU A 310 -14.85 16.03 -3.53
C LEU A 310 -14.66 17.53 -3.34
N CYS A 311 -13.66 17.91 -2.55
CA CYS A 311 -13.20 19.29 -2.39
C CYS A 311 -11.73 19.39 -2.82
N GLN A 312 -11.23 20.62 -3.00
CA GLN A 312 -9.80 20.81 -3.20
C GLN A 312 -9.06 20.47 -1.89
N GLY A 313 -8.16 19.48 -1.93
CA GLY A 313 -7.34 19.07 -0.79
C GLY A 313 -8.06 18.29 0.32
N THR A 314 -9.38 18.04 0.21
CA THR A 314 -10.14 17.25 1.18
C THR A 314 -11.36 16.60 0.54
N ALA A 315 -12.08 15.78 1.30
CA ALA A 315 -13.36 15.24 0.88
C ALA A 315 -14.26 14.94 2.08
N ILE A 316 -15.57 15.04 1.85
CA ILE A 316 -16.60 14.69 2.84
C ILE A 316 -17.20 13.34 2.42
N TRP A 317 -17.25 12.41 3.39
CA TRP A 317 -17.66 11.03 3.17
C TRP A 317 -18.88 10.73 4.05
N ILE A 318 -20.00 10.40 3.41
CA ILE A 318 -21.22 9.99 4.12
C ILE A 318 -21.46 8.52 3.78
N THR A 319 -21.36 7.65 4.79
CA THR A 319 -21.59 6.22 4.61
C THR A 319 -23.04 5.88 4.96
N LEU A 320 -23.72 5.25 4.03
CA LEU A 320 -25.07 4.73 4.16
C LEU A 320 -25.03 3.20 4.12
N THR A 321 -25.84 2.56 4.95
CA THR A 321 -25.99 1.11 4.99
C THR A 321 -27.47 0.75 5.12
N ALA A 322 -27.81 -0.50 4.81
CA ALA A 322 -29.14 -1.02 5.11
C ALA A 322 -29.44 -0.90 6.60
N LYS A 323 -30.71 -0.62 6.95
CA LYS A 323 -31.15 -0.60 8.33
C LYS A 323 -30.97 -2.00 8.93
N GLY A 324 -30.24 -2.07 10.04
CA GLY A 324 -30.09 -3.29 10.84
C GLY A 324 -31.39 -3.72 11.50
#